data_AF-A0ABD2PWY8-F1
#
_entry.id   AF-A0ABD2PWY8-F1
#
_cell.length_a   1.000
_cell.length_b   1.000
_cell.length_c   1.000
_cell.angle_alpha   90.00
_cell.angle_beta   90.00
_cell.angle_gamma   90.00
#
_symmetry.space_group_name_H-M   'P 1'
#
loop_
_entity.id
_entity.type
_entity.pdbx_description
1 polymer ?
#
loop_
_entity_poly.entity_id
_entity_poly.type
_entity_poly.pdbx_seq_one_letter_code
_entity_poly.pdbx_strand_id
1 'polypeptide(L)'
;MPPNYYLKPETALSKAKELIKVGKKQNALEMLYEMMKLKRGRVWHKNLQDLMVLFVDLCVELRKNIYFRKVIYLYKSMVVQECPQSMELVLDHYLSSIKKLTEEAHQKSKDAVLDIEDLDALDTPESLMLNAVTTEGVQDRSDKAILGPWLRFLWESYRLVLDLLRTMSKFEGFYYGIALEAYDFCIKYGRKNEFKKLTEALRVHSTRNQWQSNQQPPNPELQSLQIRIRMKQLDSAMDLEMYNDAFRAVEDIWGFFALSKKAGKSLVMKEYYTRISDLFFRSGSHLFHAAALLKLMNLSKEHKKTITIEEITTQASQVLCAILAIPLPQERLNFDKLLTSGESNAAKMKSLAVLLGLPTVPTRQTLIRDFLAFRVMNILPQELRKLFAVLETEFQPLKMYELIRPSLEFVKAQPELSSYLTNLEEVCIAKTVLQVSQVFRSIDFDHLCSLCPMVPPIKFERILVELIHNLELPIRIDHRNQ
;
A
#
# COMPACT_ATOMS: atom_id res chain seq x y z
N MET A 1 28.17 -6.60 47.11
CA MET A 1 26.74 -6.37 46.80
C MET A 1 26.40 -4.94 47.23
N PRO A 2 25.92 -4.05 46.35
CA PRO A 2 25.45 -2.75 46.82
C PRO A 2 24.14 -2.96 47.60
N PRO A 3 23.91 -2.17 48.67
CA PRO A 3 22.97 -2.53 49.72
C PRO A 3 21.48 -2.33 49.33
N ASN A 4 20.65 -3.27 49.79
CA ASN A 4 19.18 -3.35 49.62
C ASN A 4 18.43 -2.17 50.31
N TYR A 5 18.57 -0.94 49.83
CA TYR A 5 17.97 0.24 50.50
C TYR A 5 16.60 0.69 49.97
N TYR A 6 16.07 0.13 48.89
CA TYR A 6 14.81 0.60 48.30
C TYR A 6 13.67 -0.40 48.52
N LEU A 7 13.12 -0.41 49.75
CA LEU A 7 11.98 -1.28 50.07
C LEU A 7 10.65 -0.74 49.54
N LYS A 8 10.51 0.57 49.30
CA LYS A 8 9.24 1.20 48.89
C LYS A 8 9.40 2.01 47.59
N PRO A 9 8.54 1.82 46.58
CA PRO A 9 8.60 2.54 45.31
C PRO A 9 8.47 4.07 45.45
N GLU A 10 7.77 4.58 46.45
CA GLU A 10 7.71 6.01 46.79
C GLU A 10 9.09 6.61 47.08
N THR A 11 9.89 5.91 47.89
CA THR A 11 11.24 6.36 48.26
C THR A 11 12.19 6.34 47.07
N ALA A 12 12.04 5.34 46.19
CA ALA A 12 12.80 5.26 44.95
C ALA A 12 12.44 6.41 43.99
N LEU A 13 11.15 6.75 43.88
CA LEU A 13 10.67 7.86 43.07
C LEU A 13 11.23 9.22 43.53
N SER A 14 11.16 9.51 44.84
CA SER A 14 11.68 10.79 45.38
C SER A 14 13.18 10.91 45.13
N LYS A 15 13.95 9.85 45.42
CA LYS A 15 15.40 9.86 45.24
C LYS A 15 15.80 9.92 43.75
N ALA A 16 15.01 9.34 42.86
CA ALA A 16 15.27 9.43 41.42
C ALA A 16 15.10 10.88 40.97
N LYS A 17 14.05 11.58 41.43
CA LYS A 17 13.85 13.01 41.16
C LYS A 17 15.00 13.87 41.69
N GLU A 18 15.54 13.57 42.88
CA GLU A 18 16.72 14.26 43.41
C GLU A 18 17.97 14.03 42.56
N LEU A 19 18.23 12.79 42.16
CA LEU A 19 19.38 12.47 41.29
C LEU A 19 19.27 13.16 39.92
N ILE A 20 18.06 13.29 39.37
CA ILE A 20 17.79 14.02 38.14
C ILE A 20 18.10 15.51 38.32
N LYS A 21 17.71 16.13 39.44
CA LYS A 21 18.03 17.54 39.76
C LYS A 21 19.53 17.79 39.83
N VAL A 22 20.31 16.81 40.30
CA VAL A 22 21.78 16.86 40.36
C VAL A 22 22.44 16.49 39.02
N GLY A 23 21.66 16.23 37.96
CA GLY A 23 22.17 15.87 36.63
C GLY A 23 22.64 14.42 36.48
N LYS A 24 22.55 13.59 37.53
CA LYS A 24 22.99 12.18 37.52
C LYS A 24 21.90 11.24 36.97
N LYS A 25 21.48 11.48 35.73
CA LYS A 25 20.36 10.76 35.07
C LYS A 25 20.62 9.26 34.90
N GLN A 26 21.85 8.87 34.57
CA GLN A 26 22.23 7.45 34.43
C GLN A 26 22.09 6.69 35.76
N ASN A 27 22.53 7.29 36.88
CA ASN A 27 22.40 6.68 38.20
C ASN A 27 20.94 6.58 38.65
N ALA A 28 20.12 7.60 38.32
CA ALA A 28 18.68 7.56 38.56
C ALA A 28 18.03 6.40 37.79
N LEU A 29 18.40 6.20 36.53
CA LEU A 29 17.90 5.10 35.69
C LEU A 29 18.26 3.73 36.28
N GLU A 30 19.53 3.54 36.67
CA GLU A 30 20.00 2.27 37.25
C GLU A 30 19.30 1.95 38.58
N MET A 31 19.08 2.96 39.42
CA MET A 31 18.36 2.80 40.67
C MET A 31 16.90 2.36 40.44
N LEU A 32 16.19 3.00 39.51
CA LEU A 32 14.82 2.61 39.15
C LEU A 32 14.79 1.21 38.52
N TYR A 33 15.77 0.89 37.68
CA TYR A 33 15.91 -0.41 37.05
C TYR A 33 16.07 -1.55 38.07
N GLU A 34 16.94 -1.37 39.07
CA GLU A 34 17.11 -2.36 40.14
C GLU A 34 15.86 -2.49 41.02
N MET A 35 15.16 -1.39 41.29
CA MET A 35 13.90 -1.43 42.04
C MET A 35 12.84 -2.29 41.32
N MET A 36 12.69 -2.11 40.01
CA MET A 36 11.71 -2.87 39.19
C MET A 36 12.01 -4.37 39.10
N LYS A 37 13.26 -4.80 39.35
CA LYS A 37 13.62 -6.22 39.43
C LYS A 37 13.18 -6.89 40.73
N LEU A 38 13.04 -6.13 41.81
CA LEU A 38 12.76 -6.68 43.13
C LEU A 38 11.39 -7.38 43.16
N LYS A 39 11.37 -8.63 43.62
CA LYS A 39 10.13 -9.44 43.69
C LYS A 39 9.11 -8.94 44.72
N ARG A 40 9.55 -8.20 45.74
CA ARG A 40 8.75 -7.83 46.92
C ARG A 40 7.81 -6.64 46.68
N GLY A 41 7.90 -5.97 45.52
CA GLY A 41 7.05 -4.82 45.12
C GLY A 41 6.11 -5.09 43.95
N ARG A 42 5.73 -6.36 43.73
CA ARG A 42 4.94 -6.80 42.55
C ARG A 42 3.41 -6.64 42.68
N VAL A 43 2.95 -5.72 43.51
CA VAL A 43 1.53 -5.35 43.61
C VAL A 43 1.39 -3.98 42.98
N TRP A 44 0.45 -3.81 42.05
CA TRP A 44 0.26 -2.54 41.38
C TRP A 44 -0.31 -1.50 42.35
N HIS A 45 0.20 -0.29 42.25
CA HIS A 45 -0.33 0.89 42.93
C HIS A 45 0.03 2.14 42.11
N LYS A 46 -0.68 3.26 42.31
CA LYS A 46 -0.50 4.49 41.52
C LYS A 46 0.94 5.00 41.51
N ASN A 47 1.64 4.95 42.65
CA ASN A 47 3.04 5.39 42.74
C ASN A 47 4.00 4.55 41.88
N LEU A 48 3.64 3.29 41.53
CA LEU A 48 4.42 2.44 40.63
C LEU A 48 4.24 2.88 39.18
N GLN A 49 3.04 3.33 38.81
CA GLN A 49 2.76 3.91 37.50
C GLN A 49 3.58 5.20 37.32
N ASP A 50 3.57 6.11 38.29
CA ASP A 50 4.36 7.35 38.24
C ASP A 50 5.87 7.07 38.16
N LEU A 51 6.34 6.03 38.86
CA LEU A 51 7.72 5.54 38.76
C LEU A 51 8.03 5.02 37.37
N MET A 52 7.11 4.27 36.76
CA MET A 52 7.28 3.72 35.42
C MET A 52 7.30 4.82 34.35
N VAL A 53 6.49 5.87 34.50
CA VAL A 53 6.50 7.05 33.63
C VAL A 53 7.85 7.77 33.70
N LEU A 54 8.35 8.05 34.92
CA LEU A 54 9.68 8.66 35.10
C LEU A 54 10.81 7.78 34.56
N PHE A 55 10.69 6.46 34.72
CA PHE A 55 11.65 5.50 34.17
C PHE A 55 11.64 5.52 32.63
N VAL A 56 10.46 5.65 32.02
CA VAL A 56 10.29 5.82 30.57
C VAL A 56 10.98 7.08 30.09
N ASP A 57 10.77 8.23 30.74
CA ASP A 57 11.41 9.50 30.38
C ASP A 57 12.94 9.37 30.33
N LEU A 58 13.52 8.77 31.37
CA LEU A 58 14.96 8.53 31.42
C LEU A 58 15.44 7.56 30.34
N CYS A 59 14.66 6.51 30.04
CA CYS A 59 15.00 5.56 28.97
C CYS A 59 14.98 6.23 27.59
N VAL A 60 14.01 7.13 27.36
CA VAL A 60 13.85 7.85 26.10
C VAL A 60 14.98 8.87 25.93
N GLU A 61 15.25 9.68 26.96
CA GLU A 61 16.29 10.69 26.91
C GLU A 61 17.69 10.08 26.70
N LEU A 62 17.99 8.98 27.41
CA LEU A 62 19.28 8.29 27.31
C LEU A 62 19.33 7.24 26.18
N ARG A 63 18.26 7.11 25.39
CA ARG A 63 18.07 6.13 24.29
C ARG A 63 18.38 4.68 24.72
N LYS A 64 17.98 4.29 25.93
CA LYS A 64 18.26 2.97 26.53
C LYS A 64 17.12 1.97 26.30
N ASN A 65 16.84 1.61 25.05
CA ASN A 65 15.75 0.68 24.69
C ASN A 65 15.87 -0.71 25.37
N ILE A 66 17.10 -1.19 25.57
CA ILE A 66 17.37 -2.49 26.22
C ILE A 66 16.90 -2.50 27.68
N TYR A 67 17.05 -1.39 28.39
CA TYR A 67 16.60 -1.25 29.78
C TYR A 67 15.07 -1.22 29.83
N PHE A 68 14.45 -0.42 28.96
CA PHE A 68 13.00 -0.36 28.83
C PHE A 68 12.41 -1.74 28.54
N ARG A 69 12.95 -2.46 27.54
CA ARG A 69 12.53 -3.82 27.19
C ARG A 69 12.49 -4.74 28.41
N LYS A 70 13.56 -4.79 29.18
CA LYS A 70 13.62 -5.71 30.34
C LYS A 70 12.58 -5.37 31.40
N VAL A 71 12.39 -4.08 31.70
CA VAL A 71 11.43 -3.64 32.74
C VAL A 71 9.99 -3.78 32.29
N ILE A 72 9.66 -3.44 31.04
CA ILE A 72 8.28 -3.47 30.56
C ILE A 72 7.69 -4.90 30.54
N TYR A 73 8.50 -5.93 30.29
CA TYR A 73 8.06 -7.33 30.44
C TYR A 73 7.78 -7.71 31.91
N LEU A 74 8.56 -7.17 32.86
CA LEU A 74 8.29 -7.37 34.28
C LEU A 74 7.02 -6.63 34.70
N TYR A 75 6.87 -5.38 34.27
CA TYR A 75 5.72 -4.53 34.55
C TYR A 75 4.43 -5.13 33.99
N LYS A 76 4.46 -5.63 32.75
CA LYS A 76 3.35 -6.41 32.14
C LYS A 76 2.82 -7.49 33.08
N SER A 77 3.71 -8.29 33.68
CA SER A 77 3.28 -9.37 34.57
C SER A 77 2.56 -8.88 35.83
N MET A 78 2.79 -7.64 36.26
CA MET A 78 2.16 -7.04 37.44
C MET A 78 0.80 -6.43 37.08
N VAL A 79 0.71 -5.78 35.90
CA VAL A 79 -0.40 -4.90 35.55
C VAL A 79 -1.54 -5.59 34.78
N VAL A 80 -1.28 -6.71 34.11
CA VAL A 80 -2.25 -7.38 33.21
C VAL A 80 -3.52 -7.87 33.92
N GLN A 81 -3.43 -8.25 35.20
CA GLN A 81 -4.59 -8.68 35.99
C GLN A 81 -5.23 -7.54 36.79
N GLU A 82 -4.42 -6.60 37.31
CA GLU A 82 -4.91 -5.57 38.23
C GLU A 82 -5.42 -4.30 37.52
N CYS A 83 -4.67 -3.73 36.56
CA CYS A 83 -5.02 -2.46 35.92
C CYS A 83 -4.50 -2.34 34.47
N PRO A 84 -5.13 -2.98 33.46
CA PRO A 84 -4.61 -2.98 32.09
C PRO A 84 -4.44 -1.58 31.48
N GLN A 85 -5.25 -0.60 31.88
CA GLN A 85 -5.17 0.80 31.43
C GLN A 85 -3.83 1.46 31.78
N SER A 86 -3.24 1.11 32.92
CA SER A 86 -1.93 1.63 33.34
C SER A 86 -0.81 1.19 32.38
N MET A 87 -0.97 0.04 31.72
CA MET A 87 -0.02 -0.44 30.72
C MET A 87 -0.14 0.37 29.41
N GLU A 88 -1.37 0.64 28.96
CA GLU A 88 -1.62 1.44 27.75
C GLU A 88 -1.03 2.84 27.92
N LEU A 89 -1.28 3.50 29.06
CA LEU A 89 -0.74 4.83 29.34
C LEU A 89 0.79 4.86 29.30
N VAL A 90 1.46 3.88 29.94
CA VAL A 90 2.93 3.81 29.94
C VAL A 90 3.49 3.60 28.53
N LEU A 91 2.86 2.73 27.73
CA LEU A 91 3.29 2.46 26.36
C LEU A 91 3.03 3.64 25.42
N ASP A 92 1.88 4.30 25.57
CA ASP A 92 1.52 5.49 24.80
C ASP A 92 2.45 6.66 25.16
N HIS A 93 2.75 6.86 26.44
CA HIS A 93 3.73 7.86 26.89
C HIS A 93 5.13 7.57 26.33
N TYR A 94 5.55 6.30 26.31
CA TYR A 94 6.83 5.88 25.73
C TYR A 94 6.92 6.20 24.24
N LEU A 95 5.90 5.83 23.45
CA LEU A 95 5.90 6.08 22.00
C LEU A 95 5.75 7.57 21.68
N SER A 96 4.83 8.28 22.33
CA SER A 96 4.60 9.72 22.11
C SER A 96 5.82 10.57 22.43
N SER A 97 6.53 10.27 23.52
CA SER A 97 7.78 10.97 23.89
C SER A 97 8.87 10.78 22.82
N ILE A 98 9.03 9.56 22.30
CA ILE A 98 10.02 9.30 21.23
C ILE A 98 9.61 9.98 19.93
N LYS A 99 8.32 9.93 19.56
CA LYS A 99 7.80 10.62 18.36
C LYS A 99 8.09 12.12 18.43
N LYS A 100 7.80 12.76 19.58
CA LYS A 100 8.06 14.18 19.80
C LYS A 100 9.54 14.52 19.60
N LEU A 101 10.44 13.80 20.26
CA LEU A 101 11.88 14.03 20.12
C LEU A 101 12.42 13.72 18.72
N THR A 102 11.80 12.77 18.00
CA THR A 102 12.15 12.47 16.61
C THR A 102 11.74 13.63 15.70
N GLU A 103 10.57 14.25 15.93
CA GLU A 103 10.15 15.43 15.18
C GLU A 103 11.03 16.65 15.48
N GLU A 104 11.39 16.87 16.75
CA GLU A 104 12.36 17.91 17.13
C GLU A 104 13.72 17.69 16.46
N ALA A 105 14.17 16.44 16.34
CA ALA A 105 15.40 16.11 15.63
C ALA A 105 15.29 16.31 14.12
N HIS A 106 14.12 16.06 13.54
CA HIS A 106 13.84 16.32 12.13
C HIS A 106 13.87 17.82 11.82
N GLN A 107 13.31 18.66 12.70
CA GLN A 107 13.41 20.12 12.59
C GLN A 107 14.87 20.59 12.70
N LYS A 108 15.61 20.14 13.73
CA LYS A 108 17.03 20.47 13.90
C LYS A 108 17.90 20.05 12.71
N SER A 109 17.55 18.95 12.07
CA SER A 109 18.26 18.48 10.87
C SER A 109 18.09 19.43 9.68
N LYS A 110 16.90 20.00 9.52
CA LYS A 110 16.60 21.01 8.49
C LYS A 110 17.27 22.34 8.80
N ASP A 111 17.19 22.79 10.05
CA ASP A 111 17.82 24.04 10.49
C ASP A 111 19.34 23.99 10.27
N ALA A 112 19.98 22.84 10.53
CA ALA A 112 21.41 22.66 10.30
C ALA A 112 21.83 22.76 8.81
N VAL A 113 20.91 22.55 7.86
CA VAL A 113 21.19 22.73 6.42
C VAL A 113 21.11 24.19 6.02
N LEU A 114 20.12 24.91 6.56
CA LEU A 114 19.98 26.36 6.32
C LEU A 114 21.21 27.14 6.80
N ASP A 115 21.84 26.69 7.90
CA ASP A 115 23.09 27.27 8.39
C ASP A 115 24.31 26.98 7.48
N ILE A 116 24.26 25.94 6.65
CA ILE A 116 25.35 25.54 5.73
C ILE A 116 25.18 26.17 4.35
N GLU A 117 23.93 26.37 3.89
CA GLU A 117 23.59 27.02 2.63
C GLU A 117 23.60 28.56 2.72
N ASP A 118 24.47 29.14 3.55
CA ASP A 118 24.72 30.58 3.54
C ASP A 118 25.34 30.97 2.19
N LEU A 119 24.65 31.81 1.43
CA LEU A 119 24.99 32.17 0.04
C LEU A 119 26.37 32.86 -0.09
N ASP A 120 26.90 33.39 1.01
CA ASP A 120 28.22 34.03 1.07
C ASP A 120 29.36 33.02 1.38
N ALA A 121 29.03 31.76 1.69
CA ALA A 121 30.01 30.70 1.90
C ALA A 121 30.35 30.02 0.55
N LEU A 122 31.59 30.18 0.07
CA LEU A 122 32.09 29.44 -1.08
C LEU A 122 32.01 27.93 -0.83
N ASP A 123 31.56 27.17 -1.83
CA ASP A 123 31.58 25.71 -1.82
C ASP A 123 32.97 25.21 -1.42
N THR A 124 33.04 24.50 -0.30
CA THR A 124 34.30 23.96 0.20
C THR A 124 34.81 22.85 -0.74
N PRO A 125 36.14 22.72 -0.93
CA PRO A 125 36.69 21.67 -1.78
C PRO A 125 36.27 20.27 -1.33
N GLU A 126 36.05 20.06 -0.03
CA GLU A 126 35.51 18.81 0.52
C GLU A 126 34.06 18.55 0.08
N SER A 127 33.21 19.57 0.02
CA SER A 127 31.83 19.46 -0.48
C SER A 127 31.81 19.09 -1.95
N LEU A 128 32.63 19.74 -2.76
CA LEU A 128 32.78 19.45 -4.21
C LEU A 128 33.26 18.01 -4.45
N MET A 129 34.23 17.53 -3.67
CA MET A 129 34.68 16.14 -3.75
C MET A 129 33.57 15.14 -3.37
N LEU A 130 32.80 15.42 -2.32
CA LEU A 130 31.70 14.54 -1.92
C LEU A 130 30.57 14.52 -2.95
N ASN A 131 30.26 15.66 -3.58
CA ASN A 131 29.25 15.76 -4.64
C ASN A 131 29.71 15.07 -5.94
N ALA A 132 31.02 14.96 -6.18
CA ALA A 132 31.57 14.22 -7.31
C ALA A 132 31.49 12.69 -7.14
N VAL A 133 31.46 12.19 -5.90
CA VAL A 133 31.45 10.75 -5.57
C VAL A 133 30.06 10.25 -5.19
N THR A 134 29.21 11.11 -4.63
CA THR A 134 27.88 10.75 -4.13
C THR A 134 26.84 11.75 -4.59
N THR A 135 25.64 11.26 -4.90
CA THR A 135 24.46 12.09 -5.17
C THR A 135 23.72 12.51 -3.90
N GLU A 136 24.24 12.17 -2.71
CA GLU A 136 23.64 12.51 -1.41
C GLU A 136 23.83 14.01 -1.14
N GLY A 137 22.71 14.74 -1.01
CA GLY A 137 22.72 16.17 -0.73
C GLY A 137 23.12 16.50 0.72
N VAL A 138 23.30 17.79 1.03
CA VAL A 138 23.63 18.26 2.38
C VAL A 138 22.54 17.85 3.39
N GLN A 139 21.27 17.91 2.99
CA GLN A 139 20.12 17.45 3.78
C GLN A 139 20.15 15.94 4.09
N ASP A 140 20.53 15.09 3.14
CA ASP A 140 20.61 13.65 3.40
C ASP A 140 21.69 13.32 4.45
N ARG A 141 22.79 14.09 4.43
CA ARG A 141 23.90 13.94 5.38
C ARG A 141 23.50 14.41 6.78
N SER A 142 22.85 15.57 6.90
CA SER A 142 22.34 16.08 8.18
C SER A 142 21.30 15.12 8.76
N ASP A 143 20.38 14.62 7.94
CA ASP A 143 19.36 13.65 8.34
C ASP A 143 19.99 12.35 8.84
N LYS A 144 21.04 11.86 8.19
CA LYS A 144 21.73 10.65 8.63
C LYS A 144 22.44 10.82 9.97
N ALA A 145 23.01 11.99 10.24
CA ALA A 145 23.74 12.29 11.47
C ALA A 145 22.82 12.58 12.66
N ILE A 146 21.80 13.42 12.46
CA ILE A 146 20.95 13.95 13.53
C ILE A 146 19.67 13.12 13.67
N LEU A 147 18.92 12.94 12.58
CA LEU A 147 17.62 12.29 12.58
C LEU A 147 17.72 10.75 12.58
N GLY A 148 18.70 10.18 11.87
CA GLY A 148 18.90 8.74 11.70
C GLY A 148 18.92 7.93 13.00
N PRO A 149 19.66 8.36 14.05
CA PRO A 149 19.63 7.70 15.36
C PRO A 149 18.24 7.68 16.01
N TRP A 150 17.45 8.75 15.87
CA TRP A 150 16.09 8.83 16.40
C TRP A 150 15.12 7.96 15.61
N LEU A 151 15.22 7.95 14.28
CA LEU A 151 14.41 7.05 13.44
C LEU A 151 14.66 5.58 13.77
N ARG A 152 15.93 5.19 13.98
CA ARG A 152 16.27 3.84 14.42
C ARG A 152 15.68 3.53 15.79
N PHE A 153 15.79 4.46 16.73
CA PHE A 153 15.26 4.28 18.09
C PHE A 153 13.72 4.17 18.09
N LEU A 154 13.03 5.00 17.29
CA LEU A 154 11.58 4.95 17.11
C LEU A 154 11.12 3.64 16.47
N TRP A 155 11.80 3.20 15.40
CA TRP A 155 11.53 1.90 14.77
C TRP A 155 11.72 0.72 15.74
N GLU A 156 12.84 0.67 16.46
CA GLU A 156 13.10 -0.38 17.45
C GLU A 156 12.04 -0.38 18.57
N SER A 157 11.51 0.80 18.90
CA SER A 157 10.44 0.99 19.88
C SER A 157 9.10 0.45 19.38
N TYR A 158 8.69 0.76 18.14
CA TYR A 158 7.51 0.14 17.53
C TYR A 158 7.60 -1.38 17.53
N ARG A 159 8.74 -1.93 17.06
CA ARG A 159 8.95 -3.38 17.04
C ARG A 159 8.83 -4.01 18.42
N LEU A 160 9.45 -3.39 19.44
CA LEU A 160 9.39 -3.87 20.82
C LEU A 160 7.95 -3.90 21.34
N VAL A 161 7.19 -2.83 21.14
CA VAL A 161 5.82 -2.75 21.65
C VAL A 161 4.92 -3.76 20.92
N LEU A 162 5.04 -3.91 19.60
CA LEU A 162 4.32 -4.94 18.85
C LEU A 162 4.68 -6.36 19.35
N ASP A 163 5.97 -6.65 19.55
CA ASP A 163 6.44 -7.94 20.10
C ASP A 163 5.91 -8.23 21.52
N LEU A 164 5.71 -7.18 22.32
CA LEU A 164 5.21 -7.28 23.69
C LEU A 164 3.71 -7.60 23.72
N LEU A 165 2.95 -6.93 22.86
CA LEU A 165 1.48 -6.98 22.80
C LEU A 165 0.94 -8.17 22.00
N ARG A 166 1.73 -8.79 21.11
CA ARG A 166 1.29 -9.82 20.13
C ARG A 166 0.46 -11.00 20.66
N THR A 167 0.60 -11.36 21.94
CA THR A 167 -0.13 -12.48 22.58
C THR A 167 -1.16 -12.02 23.62
N MET A 168 -1.43 -10.72 23.73
CA MET A 168 -2.30 -10.17 24.76
C MET A 168 -3.66 -9.78 24.18
N SER A 169 -4.65 -10.66 24.32
CA SER A 169 -5.99 -10.45 23.76
C SER A 169 -6.67 -9.16 24.20
N LYS A 170 -6.45 -8.72 25.45
CA LYS A 170 -6.99 -7.46 25.98
C LYS A 170 -6.45 -6.20 25.29
N PHE A 171 -5.31 -6.28 24.59
CA PHE A 171 -4.62 -5.14 23.98
C PHE A 171 -4.64 -5.20 22.44
N GLU A 172 -5.52 -6.00 21.84
CA GLU A 172 -5.60 -6.17 20.39
C GLU A 172 -5.90 -4.85 19.66
N GLY A 173 -6.78 -4.01 20.20
CA GLY A 173 -7.08 -2.68 19.65
C GLY A 173 -5.88 -1.74 19.70
N PHE A 174 -5.14 -1.74 20.80
CA PHE A 174 -3.93 -0.93 20.95
C PHE A 174 -2.79 -1.42 20.03
N TYR A 175 -2.61 -2.75 19.93
CA TYR A 175 -1.69 -3.36 18.96
C TYR A 175 -2.01 -2.96 17.52
N TYR A 176 -3.30 -2.97 17.16
CA TYR A 176 -3.76 -2.52 15.85
C TYR A 176 -3.38 -1.06 15.59
N GLY A 177 -3.66 -0.15 16.53
CA GLY A 177 -3.30 1.25 16.42
C GLY A 177 -1.79 1.45 16.17
N ILE A 178 -0.96 0.79 16.96
CA ILE A 178 0.51 0.89 16.83
C ILE A 178 0.99 0.33 15.47
N ALA A 179 0.38 -0.74 14.96
CA ALA A 179 0.75 -1.29 13.65
C ALA A 179 0.45 -0.30 12.52
N LEU A 180 -0.68 0.42 12.58
CA LEU A 180 -1.00 1.47 11.61
C LEU A 180 0.01 2.63 11.69
N GLU A 181 0.30 3.11 12.90
CA GLU A 181 1.26 4.19 13.11
C GLU A 181 2.68 3.81 12.65
N ALA A 182 3.06 2.54 12.80
CA ALA A 182 4.36 2.04 12.32
C ALA A 182 4.42 2.05 10.78
N TYR A 183 3.30 1.80 10.09
CA TYR A 183 3.22 1.98 8.64
C TYR A 183 3.27 3.46 8.25
N ASP A 184 2.55 4.34 8.95
CA ASP A 184 2.61 5.79 8.72
C ASP A 184 4.03 6.33 8.92
N PHE A 185 4.76 5.82 9.91
CA PHE A 185 6.19 6.10 10.09
C PHE A 185 7.01 5.68 8.85
N CYS A 186 6.74 4.51 8.28
CA CYS A 186 7.46 4.04 7.10
C CYS A 186 7.20 4.93 5.88
N ILE A 187 5.96 5.38 5.68
CA ILE A 187 5.59 6.31 4.61
C ILE A 187 6.26 7.67 4.84
N LYS A 188 6.05 8.27 6.02
CA LYS A 188 6.52 9.62 6.36
C LYS A 188 8.02 9.82 6.16
N TYR A 189 8.82 8.79 6.44
CA TYR A 189 10.29 8.85 6.34
C TYR A 189 10.86 7.97 5.21
N GLY A 190 10.04 7.50 4.27
CA GLY A 190 10.49 6.71 3.11
C GLY A 190 11.21 5.40 3.44
N ARG A 191 10.91 4.77 4.58
CA ARG A 191 11.66 3.64 5.15
C ARG A 191 11.23 2.29 4.59
N LYS A 192 11.59 2.02 3.32
CA LYS A 192 11.23 0.78 2.61
C LYS A 192 11.77 -0.51 3.28
N ASN A 193 12.93 -0.46 3.92
CA ASN A 193 13.53 -1.64 4.59
C ASN A 193 12.82 -1.99 5.90
N GLU A 194 12.49 -0.99 6.72
CA GLU A 194 11.72 -1.15 7.94
C GLU A 194 10.29 -1.62 7.62
N PHE A 195 9.67 -1.12 6.54
CA PHE A 195 8.40 -1.61 6.03
C PHE A 195 8.39 -3.13 5.77
N LYS A 196 9.42 -3.65 5.08
CA LYS A 196 9.57 -5.10 4.85
C LYS A 196 9.72 -5.88 6.15
N LYS A 197 10.53 -5.38 7.08
CA LYS A 197 10.72 -6.01 8.40
C LYS A 197 9.42 -6.01 9.21
N LEU A 198 8.63 -4.93 9.16
CA LEU A 198 7.33 -4.82 9.82
C LEU A 198 6.36 -5.86 9.27
N THR A 199 6.26 -5.91 7.93
CA THR A 199 5.39 -6.84 7.21
C THR A 199 5.67 -8.29 7.62
N GLU A 200 6.94 -8.69 7.63
CA GLU A 200 7.35 -10.03 8.02
C GLU A 200 7.10 -10.32 9.51
N ALA A 201 7.42 -9.38 10.40
CA ALA A 201 7.13 -9.53 11.82
C ALA A 201 5.62 -9.73 12.08
N LEU A 202 4.77 -8.95 11.41
CA LEU A 202 3.32 -9.09 11.50
C LEU A 202 2.86 -10.44 10.96
N ARG A 203 3.45 -10.97 9.88
CA ARG A 203 3.13 -12.32 9.36
C ARG A 203 3.45 -13.42 10.37
N VAL A 204 4.62 -13.35 11.00
CA VAL A 204 5.01 -14.27 12.08
C VAL A 204 4.05 -14.18 13.26
N HIS A 205 3.56 -12.97 13.59
CA HIS A 205 2.56 -12.80 14.64
C HIS A 205 1.22 -13.43 14.27
N SER A 206 0.72 -13.19 13.05
CA SER A 206 -0.55 -13.74 12.58
C SER A 206 -0.52 -15.28 12.50
N THR A 207 0.54 -15.86 11.95
CA THR A 207 0.66 -17.33 11.83
C THR A 207 0.70 -17.99 13.20
N ARG A 208 1.53 -17.51 14.12
CA ARG A 208 1.60 -18.04 15.49
C ARG A 208 0.24 -18.03 16.20
N ASN A 209 -0.52 -16.95 16.06
CA ASN A 209 -1.84 -16.84 16.66
C ASN A 209 -2.83 -17.86 16.06
N GLN A 210 -2.71 -18.21 14.77
CA GLN A 210 -3.49 -19.30 14.17
C GLN A 210 -3.15 -20.67 14.77
N TRP A 211 -1.85 -20.99 14.95
CA TRP A 211 -1.43 -22.25 15.58
C TRP A 211 -1.95 -22.40 17.02
N GLN A 212 -1.96 -21.31 17.79
CA GLN A 212 -2.50 -21.30 19.16
C GLN A 212 -4.03 -21.43 19.18
N SER A 213 -4.70 -20.91 18.14
CA SER A 213 -6.16 -21.01 17.98
C SER A 213 -6.63 -22.34 17.41
N ASN A 214 -5.78 -23.30 17.05
CA ASN A 214 -6.24 -24.60 16.52
C ASN A 214 -7.16 -25.39 17.49
N GLN A 215 -7.32 -24.94 18.74
CA GLN A 215 -8.24 -25.50 19.73
C GLN A 215 -9.59 -24.73 19.83
N GLN A 216 -9.75 -23.55 19.23
CA GLN A 216 -10.97 -22.73 19.27
C GLN A 216 -11.25 -22.01 17.93
N PRO A 217 -12.52 -21.82 17.53
CA PRO A 217 -12.82 -21.07 16.31
C PRO A 217 -12.24 -19.65 16.39
N PRO A 218 -11.62 -19.14 15.31
CA PRO A 218 -10.94 -17.85 15.33
C PRO A 218 -11.94 -16.71 15.58
N ASN A 219 -11.61 -15.82 16.51
CA ASN A 219 -12.45 -14.66 16.85
C ASN A 219 -12.69 -13.77 15.60
N PRO A 220 -13.95 -13.58 15.15
CA PRO A 220 -14.27 -12.75 13.98
C PRO A 220 -13.76 -11.31 14.10
N GLU A 221 -13.78 -10.72 15.30
CA GLU A 221 -13.31 -9.35 15.54
C GLU A 221 -11.80 -9.23 15.29
N LEU A 222 -11.02 -10.16 15.84
CA LEU A 222 -9.58 -10.23 15.62
C LEU A 222 -9.23 -10.45 14.14
N GLN A 223 -9.96 -11.32 13.44
CA GLN A 223 -9.79 -11.49 11.99
C GLN A 223 -10.04 -10.18 11.23
N SER A 224 -11.08 -9.42 11.61
CA SER A 224 -11.38 -8.14 10.97
C SER A 224 -10.26 -7.11 11.18
N LEU A 225 -9.66 -7.05 12.37
CA LEU A 225 -8.53 -6.19 12.68
C LEU A 225 -7.28 -6.59 11.87
N GLN A 226 -7.00 -7.88 11.76
CA GLN A 226 -5.87 -8.38 10.96
C GLN A 226 -6.03 -8.01 9.49
N ILE A 227 -7.24 -8.16 8.92
CA ILE A 227 -7.51 -7.76 7.54
C ILE A 227 -7.28 -6.26 7.36
N ARG A 228 -7.76 -5.42 8.29
CA ARG A 228 -7.54 -3.96 8.23
C ARG A 228 -6.06 -3.57 8.30
N ILE A 229 -5.23 -4.25 9.11
CA ILE A 229 -3.77 -4.03 9.12
C ILE A 229 -3.18 -4.33 7.75
N ARG A 230 -3.60 -5.41 7.10
CA ARG A 230 -3.12 -5.76 5.76
C ARG A 230 -3.63 -4.82 4.68
N MET A 231 -4.83 -4.26 4.83
CA MET A 231 -5.31 -3.18 3.94
C MET A 231 -4.42 -1.94 4.06
N LYS A 232 -4.08 -1.52 5.29
CA LYS A 232 -3.12 -0.42 5.48
C LYS A 232 -1.75 -0.76 4.92
N GLN A 233 -1.27 -2.00 5.07
CA GLN A 233 -0.02 -2.47 4.47
C GLN A 233 -0.05 -2.34 2.95
N LEU A 234 -1.15 -2.72 2.30
CA LEU A 234 -1.35 -2.56 0.86
C LEU A 234 -1.28 -1.09 0.46
N ASP A 235 -2.05 -0.22 1.11
CA ASP A 235 -2.04 1.23 0.85
C ASP A 235 -0.63 1.81 1.00
N SER A 236 0.04 1.47 2.10
CA SER A 236 1.40 1.94 2.40
C SER A 236 2.44 1.41 1.40
N ALA A 237 2.27 0.19 0.89
CA ALA A 237 3.12 -0.35 -0.15
C ALA A 237 2.90 0.37 -1.49
N MET A 238 1.66 0.75 -1.80
CA MET A 238 1.35 1.55 -2.99
C MET A 238 1.96 2.95 -2.90
N ASP A 239 1.85 3.62 -1.74
CA ASP A 239 2.44 4.95 -1.51
C ASP A 239 3.97 4.95 -1.57
N LEU A 240 4.60 3.83 -1.17
CA LEU A 240 6.05 3.63 -1.28
C LEU A 240 6.51 3.07 -2.64
N GLU A 241 5.58 2.90 -3.59
CA GLU A 241 5.81 2.32 -4.93
C GLU A 241 6.43 0.91 -4.89
N MET A 242 6.07 0.12 -3.88
CA MET A 242 6.55 -1.25 -3.65
C MET A 242 5.53 -2.28 -4.15
N TYR A 243 5.26 -2.31 -5.46
CA TYR A 243 4.20 -3.13 -6.05
C TYR A 243 4.32 -4.64 -5.75
N ASN A 244 5.54 -5.19 -5.68
CA ASN A 244 5.73 -6.60 -5.31
C ASN A 244 5.27 -6.90 -3.87
N ASP A 245 5.52 -5.97 -2.94
CA ASP A 245 5.10 -6.11 -1.55
C ASP A 245 3.59 -5.80 -1.39
N ALA A 246 3.02 -4.97 -2.28
CA ALA A 246 1.58 -4.78 -2.40
C ALA A 246 0.86 -6.09 -2.83
N PHE A 247 1.35 -6.78 -3.86
CA PHE A 247 0.80 -8.09 -4.27
C PHE A 247 0.89 -9.14 -3.16
N ARG A 248 2.00 -9.17 -2.42
CA ARG A 248 2.16 -10.01 -1.23
C ARG A 248 1.15 -9.69 -0.12
N ALA A 249 0.80 -8.41 0.07
CA ALA A 249 -0.25 -8.02 1.02
C ALA A 249 -1.63 -8.51 0.56
N VAL A 250 -1.91 -8.47 -0.74
CA VAL A 250 -3.15 -9.01 -1.35
C VAL A 250 -3.26 -10.53 -1.13
N GLU A 251 -2.17 -11.28 -1.32
CA GLU A 251 -2.12 -12.72 -1.03
C GLU A 251 -2.46 -13.02 0.44
N ASP A 252 -1.88 -12.23 1.37
CA ASP A 252 -2.17 -12.37 2.81
C ASP A 252 -3.65 -12.11 3.12
N ILE A 253 -4.22 -11.02 2.57
CA ILE A 253 -5.64 -10.67 2.73
C ILE A 253 -6.54 -11.80 2.21
N TRP A 254 -6.24 -12.31 1.02
CA TRP A 254 -6.98 -13.40 0.42
C TRP A 254 -6.92 -14.68 1.27
N GLY A 255 -5.74 -14.99 1.83
CA GLY A 255 -5.57 -16.07 2.79
C GLY A 255 -6.49 -15.93 4.01
N PHE A 256 -6.64 -14.72 4.56
CA PHE A 256 -7.59 -14.46 5.65
C PHE A 256 -9.05 -14.64 5.22
N PHE A 257 -9.43 -14.23 4.01
CA PHE A 257 -10.79 -14.44 3.50
C PHE A 257 -11.13 -15.93 3.32
N ALA A 258 -10.17 -16.75 2.88
CA ALA A 258 -10.34 -18.19 2.74
C ALA A 258 -10.58 -18.90 4.09
N LEU A 259 -9.94 -18.42 5.16
CA LEU A 259 -10.09 -18.96 6.52
C LEU A 259 -11.37 -18.48 7.22
N SER A 260 -11.92 -17.32 6.84
CA SER A 260 -13.10 -16.73 7.48
C SER A 260 -14.40 -17.36 6.96
N LYS A 261 -15.24 -17.91 7.84
CA LYS A 261 -16.47 -18.62 7.44
C LYS A 261 -17.76 -17.79 7.42
N LYS A 262 -17.99 -16.78 8.27
CA LYS A 262 -19.30 -16.08 8.32
C LYS A 262 -19.24 -14.63 8.83
N ALA A 263 -20.00 -13.75 8.14
CA ALA A 263 -20.43 -12.38 8.47
C ALA A 263 -19.36 -11.26 8.50
N GLY A 264 -19.71 -10.07 8.00
CA GLY A 264 -18.81 -8.90 7.87
C GLY A 264 -18.03 -8.80 6.54
N LYS A 265 -18.03 -9.89 5.76
CA LYS A 265 -17.32 -10.00 4.46
C LYS A 265 -17.65 -8.87 3.49
N SER A 266 -18.89 -8.42 3.39
CA SER A 266 -19.34 -7.53 2.31
C SER A 266 -18.64 -6.16 2.27
N LEU A 267 -18.65 -5.43 3.39
CA LEU A 267 -18.06 -4.08 3.43
C LEU A 267 -16.54 -4.13 3.28
N VAL A 268 -15.91 -5.08 3.98
CA VAL A 268 -14.45 -5.29 3.91
C VAL A 268 -14.03 -5.79 2.52
N MET A 269 -14.85 -6.61 1.85
CA MET A 269 -14.63 -7.04 0.47
C MET A 269 -14.80 -5.90 -0.52
N LYS A 270 -15.76 -4.98 -0.30
CA LYS A 270 -15.85 -3.78 -1.12
C LYS A 270 -14.58 -2.94 -1.01
N GLU A 271 -14.09 -2.74 0.22
CA GLU A 271 -12.80 -2.07 0.48
C GLU A 271 -11.64 -2.78 -0.22
N TYR A 272 -11.60 -4.11 -0.15
CA TYR A 272 -10.59 -4.94 -0.82
C TYR A 272 -10.59 -4.74 -2.33
N TYR A 273 -11.75 -4.90 -2.98
CA TYR A 273 -11.84 -4.79 -4.43
C TYR A 273 -11.58 -3.36 -4.94
N THR A 274 -11.84 -2.35 -4.10
CA THR A 274 -11.50 -0.95 -4.42
C THR A 274 -9.98 -0.75 -4.43
N ARG A 275 -9.26 -1.31 -3.46
CA ARG A 275 -7.78 -1.20 -3.41
C ARG A 275 -7.09 -2.05 -4.47
N ILE A 276 -7.57 -3.28 -4.67
CA ILE A 276 -6.96 -4.17 -5.66
C ILE A 276 -7.19 -3.67 -7.10
N SER A 277 -8.33 -3.01 -7.37
CA SER A 277 -8.56 -2.42 -8.68
C SER A 277 -7.57 -1.28 -8.95
N ASP A 278 -7.28 -0.43 -7.97
CA ASP A 278 -6.24 0.61 -8.08
C ASP A 278 -4.84 -0.01 -8.26
N LEU A 279 -4.49 -1.03 -7.47
CA LEU A 279 -3.23 -1.77 -7.63
C LEU A 279 -3.07 -2.31 -9.06
N PHE A 280 -4.10 -2.97 -9.60
CA PHE A 280 -4.08 -3.51 -10.95
C PHE A 280 -3.98 -2.42 -12.03
N PHE A 281 -4.60 -1.26 -11.80
CA PHE A 281 -4.48 -0.12 -12.70
C PHE A 281 -3.06 0.42 -12.75
N ARG A 282 -2.46 0.72 -11.58
CA ARG A 282 -1.11 1.28 -11.49
C ARG A 282 -0.01 0.32 -11.93
N SER A 283 -0.24 -0.99 -11.81
CA SER A 283 0.67 -2.04 -12.28
C SER A 283 0.55 -2.37 -13.77
N GLY A 284 -0.33 -1.69 -14.52
CA GLY A 284 -0.56 -1.94 -15.96
C GLY A 284 -1.42 -3.18 -16.25
N SER A 285 -1.91 -3.88 -15.22
CA SER A 285 -2.74 -5.09 -15.36
C SER A 285 -4.21 -4.75 -15.63
N HIS A 286 -4.49 -4.05 -16.74
CA HIS A 286 -5.82 -3.51 -17.08
C HIS A 286 -6.94 -4.57 -17.15
N LEU A 287 -6.60 -5.80 -17.57
CA LEU A 287 -7.53 -6.93 -17.61
C LEU A 287 -8.06 -7.29 -16.21
N PHE A 288 -7.17 -7.35 -15.22
CA PHE A 288 -7.55 -7.67 -13.84
C PHE A 288 -8.17 -6.46 -13.13
N HIS A 289 -7.79 -5.23 -13.50
CA HIS A 289 -8.47 -4.03 -13.06
C HIS A 289 -9.96 -4.05 -13.44
N ALA A 290 -10.27 -4.30 -14.72
CA ALA A 290 -11.65 -4.42 -15.19
C ALA A 290 -12.41 -5.56 -14.49
N ALA A 291 -11.76 -6.71 -14.29
CA ALA A 291 -12.34 -7.83 -13.56
C ALA A 291 -12.63 -7.50 -12.07
N ALA A 292 -11.74 -6.76 -11.41
CA ALA A 292 -11.92 -6.30 -10.03
C ALA A 292 -13.10 -5.32 -9.91
N LEU A 293 -13.22 -4.36 -10.83
CA LEU A 293 -14.36 -3.44 -10.88
C LEU A 293 -15.68 -4.17 -11.13
N LEU A 294 -15.69 -5.18 -12.01
CA LEU A 294 -16.87 -6.01 -12.26
C LEU A 294 -17.29 -6.78 -10.99
N LYS A 295 -16.33 -7.31 -10.23
CA LYS A 295 -16.60 -7.93 -8.92
C LYS A 295 -17.16 -6.92 -7.90
N LEU A 296 -16.59 -5.72 -7.86
CA LEU A 296 -17.07 -4.64 -7.00
C LEU A 296 -18.52 -4.26 -7.32
N MET A 297 -18.86 -4.15 -8.61
CA MET A 297 -20.22 -3.87 -9.07
C MET A 297 -21.20 -5.01 -8.73
N ASN A 298 -20.76 -6.27 -8.82
CA ASN A 298 -21.60 -7.39 -8.39
C ASN A 298 -21.92 -7.32 -6.89
N LEU A 299 -20.89 -7.05 -6.07
CA LEU A 299 -21.06 -6.91 -4.64
C LEU A 299 -21.94 -5.71 -4.27
N SER A 300 -21.82 -4.57 -4.96
CA SER A 300 -22.67 -3.41 -4.65
C SER A 300 -24.16 -3.75 -4.86
N LYS A 301 -24.47 -4.46 -5.95
CA LYS A 301 -25.83 -4.92 -6.31
C LYS A 301 -26.41 -5.95 -5.33
N GLU A 302 -25.61 -6.91 -4.87
CA GLU A 302 -26.08 -7.96 -3.94
C GLU A 302 -26.43 -7.40 -2.55
N HIS A 303 -25.84 -6.27 -2.14
CA HIS A 303 -25.87 -5.83 -0.75
C HIS A 303 -26.72 -4.60 -0.43
N LYS A 304 -26.82 -3.62 -1.33
CA LYS A 304 -27.65 -2.44 -1.10
C LYS A 304 -29.07 -2.70 -1.63
N LYS A 305 -30.05 -2.85 -0.72
CA LYS A 305 -31.48 -2.98 -1.08
C LYS A 305 -32.04 -1.74 -1.79
N THR A 306 -31.39 -0.59 -1.64
CA THR A 306 -31.70 0.69 -2.29
C THR A 306 -30.40 1.33 -2.79
N ILE A 307 -30.01 1.03 -4.02
CA ILE A 307 -28.93 1.75 -4.73
C ILE A 307 -29.60 2.82 -5.58
N THR A 308 -29.06 4.03 -5.56
CA THR A 308 -29.51 5.08 -6.48
C THR A 308 -29.15 4.71 -7.91
N ILE A 309 -30.01 5.08 -8.86
CA ILE A 309 -29.77 4.82 -10.29
C ILE A 309 -28.46 5.49 -10.72
N GLU A 310 -28.16 6.68 -10.18
CA GLU A 310 -26.91 7.42 -10.41
C GLU A 310 -25.66 6.65 -9.97
N GLU A 311 -25.65 6.05 -8.78
CA GLU A 311 -24.52 5.23 -8.31
C GLU A 311 -24.30 3.99 -9.20
N ILE A 312 -25.37 3.35 -9.66
CA ILE A 312 -25.24 2.21 -10.60
C ILE A 312 -24.71 2.71 -11.94
N THR A 313 -25.17 3.86 -12.41
CA THR A 313 -24.78 4.42 -13.72
C THR A 313 -23.31 4.78 -13.74
N THR A 314 -22.80 5.43 -12.70
CA THR A 314 -21.38 5.77 -12.56
C THR A 314 -20.50 4.52 -12.50
N GLN A 315 -20.84 3.55 -11.64
CA GLN A 315 -20.11 2.27 -11.55
C GLN A 315 -20.12 1.51 -12.88
N ALA A 316 -21.27 1.40 -13.52
CA ALA A 316 -21.38 0.70 -14.80
C ALA A 316 -20.63 1.43 -15.93
N SER A 317 -20.61 2.76 -15.91
CA SER A 317 -19.84 3.58 -16.86
C SER A 317 -18.34 3.35 -16.71
N GLN A 318 -17.86 3.33 -15.47
CA GLN A 318 -16.46 3.04 -15.15
C GLN A 318 -16.07 1.62 -15.56
N VAL A 319 -16.89 0.62 -15.22
CA VAL A 319 -16.64 -0.79 -15.59
C VAL A 319 -16.61 -0.95 -17.12
N LEU A 320 -17.55 -0.35 -17.84
CA LEU A 320 -17.59 -0.42 -19.30
C LEU A 320 -16.34 0.21 -19.92
N CYS A 321 -15.96 1.41 -19.48
CA CYS A 321 -14.74 2.07 -19.97
C CYS A 321 -13.50 1.23 -19.66
N ALA A 322 -13.38 0.68 -18.45
CA ALA A 322 -12.27 -0.18 -18.07
C ALA A 322 -12.18 -1.45 -18.93
N ILE A 323 -13.31 -2.09 -19.27
CA ILE A 323 -13.35 -3.26 -20.15
C ILE A 323 -12.96 -2.89 -21.59
N LEU A 324 -13.49 -1.78 -22.09
CA LEU A 324 -13.20 -1.32 -23.46
C LEU A 324 -11.75 -0.87 -23.61
N ALA A 325 -11.18 -0.26 -22.57
CA ALA A 325 -9.80 0.21 -22.49
C ALA A 325 -8.75 -0.92 -22.27
N ILE A 326 -9.16 -2.19 -22.22
CA ILE A 326 -8.20 -3.30 -22.17
C ILE A 326 -7.42 -3.30 -23.50
N PRO A 327 -6.08 -3.15 -23.48
CA PRO A 327 -5.27 -3.12 -24.69
C PRO A 327 -5.47 -4.37 -25.56
N LEU A 328 -5.48 -4.14 -26.88
CA LEU A 328 -5.52 -5.19 -27.91
C LEU A 328 -4.19 -5.13 -28.64
N PRO A 329 -3.35 -6.18 -28.64
CA PRO A 329 -3.45 -7.50 -28.02
C PRO A 329 -3.24 -7.50 -26.51
N GLN A 330 -3.72 -8.55 -25.83
CA GLN A 330 -3.35 -8.80 -24.43
C GLN A 330 -1.82 -8.89 -24.36
N GLU A 331 -1.19 -7.94 -23.66
CA GLU A 331 0.26 -7.78 -23.58
C GLU A 331 0.95 -9.13 -23.38
N ARG A 332 1.56 -9.66 -24.45
CA ARG A 332 2.70 -10.54 -24.29
C ARG A 332 3.84 -9.60 -23.96
N LEU A 333 4.20 -9.47 -22.69
CA LEU A 333 5.40 -8.73 -22.29
C LEU A 333 6.55 -9.22 -23.18
N ASN A 334 7.04 -8.38 -24.09
CA ASN A 334 8.00 -8.78 -25.13
C ASN A 334 9.31 -9.37 -24.56
N PHE A 335 9.57 -9.17 -23.27
CA PHE A 335 10.66 -9.81 -22.53
C PHE A 335 10.55 -11.35 -22.43
N ASP A 336 9.38 -11.93 -22.65
CA ASP A 336 9.13 -13.38 -22.50
C ASP A 336 9.65 -14.23 -23.66
N LYS A 337 10.00 -13.64 -24.81
CA LYS A 337 10.65 -14.39 -25.91
C LYS A 337 12.14 -14.63 -25.66
N LEU A 338 12.78 -13.81 -24.81
CA LEU A 338 14.20 -13.90 -24.46
C LEU A 338 14.46 -14.76 -23.21
N LEU A 339 13.47 -14.91 -22.35
CA LEU A 339 13.51 -15.77 -21.17
C LEU A 339 12.60 -16.98 -21.44
N THR A 340 13.08 -18.20 -21.23
CA THR A 340 12.33 -19.47 -21.36
C THR A 340 11.19 -19.61 -20.31
N SER A 341 10.32 -18.60 -20.19
CA SER A 341 9.46 -18.32 -19.04
C SER A 341 7.96 -18.27 -19.36
N GLY A 342 7.51 -18.76 -20.53
CA GLY A 342 6.08 -18.76 -20.89
C GLY A 342 5.18 -19.46 -19.86
N GLU A 343 5.68 -20.51 -19.19
CA GLU A 343 4.98 -21.18 -18.09
C GLU A 343 4.84 -20.31 -16.83
N SER A 344 5.83 -19.44 -16.57
CA SER A 344 5.82 -18.51 -15.43
C SER A 344 4.68 -17.50 -15.54
N ASN A 345 4.43 -16.97 -16.75
CA ASN A 345 3.38 -15.99 -16.95
C ASN A 345 1.97 -16.59 -16.89
N ALA A 346 1.76 -17.79 -17.42
CA ALA A 346 0.47 -18.49 -17.26
C ALA A 346 0.16 -18.78 -15.77
N ALA A 347 1.17 -19.16 -14.99
CA ALA A 347 1.03 -19.37 -13.55
C ALA A 347 0.71 -18.06 -12.80
N LYS A 348 1.39 -16.95 -13.14
CA LYS A 348 1.09 -15.62 -12.58
C LYS A 348 -0.35 -15.19 -12.87
N MET A 349 -0.80 -15.30 -14.12
CA MET A 349 -2.17 -14.95 -14.52
C MET A 349 -3.22 -15.77 -13.76
N LYS A 350 -2.97 -17.08 -13.55
CA LYS A 350 -3.81 -17.94 -12.71
C LYS A 350 -3.82 -17.50 -11.26
N SER A 351 -2.66 -17.17 -10.69
CA SER A 351 -2.56 -16.66 -9.31
C SER A 351 -3.38 -15.38 -9.13
N LEU A 352 -3.24 -14.41 -10.04
CA LEU A 352 -4.02 -13.17 -10.01
C LEU A 352 -5.53 -13.41 -10.13
N ALA A 353 -5.97 -14.36 -10.96
CA ALA A 353 -7.37 -14.75 -11.04
C ALA A 353 -7.89 -15.33 -9.70
N VAL A 354 -7.08 -16.14 -9.03
CA VAL A 354 -7.42 -16.70 -7.70
C VAL A 354 -7.58 -15.60 -6.67
N LEU A 355 -6.73 -14.56 -6.67
CA LEU A 355 -6.84 -13.41 -5.75
C LEU A 355 -8.14 -12.60 -5.93
N LEU A 356 -8.77 -12.68 -7.10
CA LEU A 356 -10.08 -12.09 -7.39
C LEU A 356 -11.25 -13.06 -7.14
N GLY A 357 -10.97 -14.28 -6.67
CA GLY A 357 -11.97 -15.34 -6.54
C GLY A 357 -12.56 -15.78 -7.87
N LEU A 358 -11.78 -15.72 -8.95
CA LEU A 358 -12.17 -16.20 -10.27
C LEU A 358 -11.66 -17.63 -10.48
N PRO A 359 -12.49 -18.55 -10.98
CA PRO A 359 -12.08 -19.94 -11.23
C PRO A 359 -11.16 -20.06 -12.44
N THR A 360 -11.27 -19.15 -13.41
CA THR A 360 -10.50 -19.12 -14.64
C THR A 360 -9.94 -17.73 -14.87
N VAL A 361 -8.84 -17.65 -15.64
CA VAL A 361 -8.27 -16.37 -16.05
C VAL A 361 -9.31 -15.64 -16.92
N PRO A 362 -9.70 -14.39 -16.58
CA PRO A 362 -10.67 -13.65 -17.37
C PRO A 362 -10.07 -13.27 -18.72
N THR A 363 -10.90 -13.21 -19.76
CA THR A 363 -10.56 -12.59 -21.04
C THR A 363 -11.45 -11.37 -21.27
N ARG A 364 -11.04 -10.48 -22.17
CA ARG A 364 -11.86 -9.31 -22.52
C ARG A 364 -13.28 -9.73 -22.97
N GLN A 365 -13.38 -10.80 -23.75
CA GLN A 365 -14.68 -11.34 -24.20
C GLN A 365 -15.53 -11.89 -23.05
N THR A 366 -14.93 -12.61 -22.10
CA THR A 366 -15.69 -13.09 -20.94
C THR A 366 -16.18 -11.93 -20.08
N LEU A 367 -15.34 -10.90 -19.88
CA LEU A 367 -15.73 -9.70 -19.12
C LEU A 367 -16.87 -8.93 -19.80
N ILE A 368 -16.85 -8.79 -21.14
CA ILE A 368 -17.96 -8.18 -21.91
C ILE A 368 -19.24 -8.99 -21.70
N ARG A 369 -19.18 -10.30 -21.86
CA ARG A 369 -20.34 -11.19 -21.67
C ARG A 369 -20.91 -11.05 -20.25
N ASP A 370 -20.03 -11.09 -19.26
CA ASP A 370 -20.42 -11.03 -17.85
C ASP A 370 -21.00 -9.63 -17.51
N PHE A 371 -20.45 -8.55 -18.08
CA PHE A 371 -21.02 -7.20 -17.98
C PHE A 371 -22.43 -7.10 -18.59
N LEU A 372 -22.64 -7.64 -19.79
CA LEU A 372 -23.96 -7.64 -20.45
C LEU A 372 -25.00 -8.42 -19.64
N ALA A 373 -24.59 -9.46 -18.90
CA ALA A 373 -25.48 -10.22 -18.02
C ALA A 373 -26.08 -9.37 -16.89
N PHE A 374 -25.47 -8.24 -16.52
CA PHE A 374 -26.03 -7.31 -15.53
C PHE A 374 -27.24 -6.52 -16.04
N ARG A 375 -27.47 -6.48 -17.36
CA ARG A 375 -28.58 -5.76 -18.02
C ARG A 375 -28.64 -4.26 -17.69
N VAL A 376 -27.48 -3.62 -17.54
CA VAL A 376 -27.34 -2.19 -17.20
C VAL A 376 -27.18 -1.26 -18.40
N MET A 377 -27.10 -1.80 -19.62
CA MET A 377 -26.87 -1.03 -20.85
C MET A 377 -27.88 0.11 -21.04
N ASN A 378 -29.14 -0.10 -20.68
CA ASN A 378 -30.21 0.89 -20.89
C ASN A 378 -30.07 2.14 -20.01
N ILE A 379 -29.35 2.05 -18.90
CA ILE A 379 -29.16 3.13 -17.93
C ILE A 379 -27.91 3.96 -18.29
N LEU A 380 -27.02 3.41 -19.11
CA LEU A 380 -25.78 4.08 -19.50
C LEU A 380 -26.03 5.30 -20.42
N PRO A 381 -25.18 6.33 -20.31
CA PRO A 381 -25.12 7.45 -21.26
C PRO A 381 -25.10 6.96 -22.71
N GLN A 382 -25.75 7.70 -23.59
CA GLN A 382 -25.88 7.33 -25.00
C GLN A 382 -24.50 7.25 -25.68
N GLU A 383 -23.58 8.12 -25.26
CA GLU A 383 -22.20 8.21 -25.70
C GLU A 383 -21.43 6.91 -25.44
N LEU A 384 -21.59 6.33 -24.24
CA LEU A 384 -20.92 5.06 -23.88
C LEU A 384 -21.56 3.85 -24.55
N ARG A 385 -22.88 3.87 -24.76
CA ARG A 385 -23.58 2.84 -25.54
C ARG A 385 -23.11 2.83 -27.00
N LYS A 386 -22.97 4.01 -27.61
CA LYS A 386 -22.42 4.17 -28.96
C LYS A 386 -20.97 3.68 -29.02
N LEU A 387 -20.15 4.04 -28.04
CA LEU A 387 -18.76 3.58 -27.95
C LEU A 387 -18.67 2.05 -27.95
N PHE A 388 -19.48 1.38 -27.12
CA PHE A 388 -19.56 -0.07 -27.08
C PHE A 388 -20.01 -0.65 -28.43
N ALA A 389 -21.04 -0.09 -29.04
CA ALA A 389 -21.58 -0.57 -30.31
C ALA A 389 -20.55 -0.49 -31.45
N VAL A 390 -19.86 0.64 -31.58
CA VAL A 390 -18.87 0.85 -32.65
C VAL A 390 -17.63 -0.03 -32.47
N LEU A 391 -17.15 -0.21 -31.24
CA LEU A 391 -15.93 -1.00 -30.99
C LEU A 391 -16.15 -2.52 -31.06
N GLU A 392 -17.33 -3.01 -30.66
CA GLU A 392 -17.57 -4.46 -30.51
C GLU A 392 -18.57 -5.06 -31.50
N THR A 393 -19.58 -4.31 -31.95
CA THR A 393 -20.66 -4.86 -32.80
C THR A 393 -20.63 -4.38 -34.23
N GLU A 394 -20.24 -3.13 -34.49
CA GLU A 394 -20.29 -2.55 -35.83
C GLU A 394 -18.98 -2.75 -36.59
N PHE A 395 -19.10 -2.95 -37.90
CA PHE A 395 -17.97 -3.08 -38.81
C PHE A 395 -17.96 -1.88 -39.77
N GLN A 396 -17.22 -0.82 -39.41
CA GLN A 396 -17.15 0.42 -40.17
C GLN A 396 -15.72 1.00 -40.17
N PRO A 397 -14.76 0.35 -40.87
CA PRO A 397 -13.35 0.67 -40.78
C PRO A 397 -12.99 2.13 -41.13
N LEU A 398 -13.71 2.74 -42.08
CA LEU A 398 -13.40 4.09 -42.57
C LEU A 398 -14.03 5.22 -41.73
N LYS A 399 -15.08 4.92 -40.96
CA LYS A 399 -15.88 5.91 -40.22
C LYS A 399 -15.83 5.73 -38.71
N MET A 400 -15.11 4.71 -38.22
CA MET A 400 -15.04 4.35 -36.80
C MET A 400 -14.66 5.55 -35.93
N TYR A 401 -13.63 6.31 -36.31
CA TYR A 401 -13.19 7.49 -35.58
C TYR A 401 -14.28 8.56 -35.49
N GLU A 402 -14.92 8.89 -36.61
CA GLU A 402 -15.93 9.95 -36.69
C GLU A 402 -17.11 9.64 -35.75
N LEU A 403 -17.48 8.36 -35.66
CA LEU A 403 -18.56 7.88 -34.80
C LEU A 403 -18.18 7.88 -33.31
N ILE A 404 -16.92 7.60 -32.99
CA ILE A 404 -16.42 7.49 -31.61
C ILE A 404 -16.01 8.83 -31.01
N ARG A 405 -15.66 9.82 -31.84
CA ARG A 405 -15.19 11.14 -31.40
C ARG A 405 -16.06 11.79 -30.30
N PRO A 406 -17.40 11.88 -30.44
CA PRO A 406 -18.24 12.46 -29.39
C PRO A 406 -18.17 11.68 -28.06
N SER A 407 -18.01 10.36 -28.14
CA SER A 407 -17.88 9.50 -26.98
C SER A 407 -16.55 9.69 -26.25
N LEU A 408 -15.44 9.92 -26.97
CA LEU A 408 -14.15 10.21 -26.35
C LEU A 408 -14.08 11.62 -25.75
N GLU A 409 -14.72 12.60 -26.39
CA GLU A 409 -14.88 13.95 -25.82
C GLU A 409 -15.68 13.90 -24.51
N PHE A 410 -16.75 13.07 -24.46
CA PHE A 410 -17.50 12.81 -23.23
C PHE A 410 -16.64 12.15 -22.13
N VAL A 411 -15.87 11.11 -22.47
CA VAL A 411 -14.95 10.44 -21.53
C VAL A 411 -13.90 11.40 -20.99
N LYS A 412 -13.35 12.28 -21.83
CA LYS A 412 -12.38 13.30 -21.43
C LYS A 412 -12.96 14.35 -20.48
N ALA A 413 -14.25 14.69 -20.65
CA ALA A 413 -14.93 15.64 -19.78
C ALA A 413 -15.21 15.09 -18.37
N GLN A 414 -15.24 13.76 -18.20
CA GLN A 414 -15.51 13.12 -16.92
C GLN A 414 -14.19 12.75 -16.21
N PRO A 415 -13.90 13.30 -15.00
CA PRO A 415 -12.63 13.10 -14.33
C PRO A 415 -12.36 11.62 -14.00
N GLU A 416 -13.39 10.88 -13.58
CA GLU A 416 -13.29 9.45 -13.24
C GLU A 416 -12.98 8.55 -14.44
N LEU A 417 -13.34 8.98 -15.67
CA LEU A 417 -13.16 8.20 -16.89
C LEU A 417 -11.94 8.65 -17.70
N SER A 418 -11.43 9.86 -17.43
CA SER A 418 -10.29 10.45 -18.13
C SER A 418 -9.03 9.58 -18.11
N SER A 419 -8.85 8.78 -17.05
CA SER A 419 -7.73 7.85 -16.90
C SER A 419 -7.71 6.71 -17.92
N TYR A 420 -8.86 6.40 -18.55
CA TYR A 420 -8.98 5.36 -19.57
C TYR A 420 -8.76 5.89 -20.99
N LEU A 421 -8.68 7.21 -21.19
CA LEU A 421 -8.68 7.84 -22.50
C LEU A 421 -7.51 7.32 -23.37
N THR A 422 -6.28 7.35 -22.85
CA THR A 422 -5.08 6.90 -23.57
C THR A 422 -5.23 5.48 -24.09
N ASN A 423 -5.69 4.57 -23.24
CA ASN A 423 -5.87 3.16 -23.60
C ASN A 423 -7.03 2.96 -24.59
N LEU A 424 -8.10 3.77 -24.50
CA LEU A 424 -9.21 3.73 -25.46
C LEU A 424 -8.79 4.19 -26.85
N GLU A 425 -7.93 5.21 -26.94
CA GLU A 425 -7.37 5.68 -28.21
C GLU A 425 -6.53 4.57 -28.88
N GLU A 426 -5.69 3.89 -28.11
CA GLU A 426 -4.88 2.76 -28.61
C GLU A 426 -5.75 1.58 -29.05
N VAL A 427 -6.80 1.25 -28.30
CA VAL A 427 -7.78 0.22 -28.68
C VAL A 427 -8.53 0.60 -29.96
N CYS A 428 -8.90 1.88 -30.12
CA CYS A 428 -9.56 2.38 -31.32
C CYS A 428 -8.66 2.22 -32.56
N ILE A 429 -7.38 2.57 -32.43
CA ILE A 429 -6.38 2.37 -33.49
C ILE A 429 -6.27 0.89 -33.83
N ALA A 430 -6.11 0.02 -32.81
CA ALA A 430 -5.99 -1.41 -33.01
C ALA A 430 -7.21 -2.00 -33.73
N LYS A 431 -8.42 -1.62 -33.34
CA LYS A 431 -9.66 -2.07 -33.98
C LYS A 431 -9.76 -1.56 -35.41
N THR A 432 -9.41 -0.31 -35.67
CA THR A 432 -9.44 0.28 -37.02
C THR A 432 -8.48 -0.47 -37.93
N VAL A 433 -7.23 -0.69 -37.51
CA VAL A 433 -6.22 -1.46 -38.26
C VAL A 433 -6.70 -2.88 -38.55
N LEU A 434 -7.27 -3.56 -37.54
CA LEU A 434 -7.79 -4.92 -37.71
C LEU A 434 -8.95 -4.98 -38.71
N GLN A 435 -9.88 -4.04 -38.68
CA GLN A 435 -10.99 -3.99 -39.64
C GLN A 435 -10.50 -3.62 -41.04
N VAL A 436 -9.60 -2.64 -41.17
CA VAL A 436 -9.01 -2.24 -42.45
C VAL A 436 -8.23 -3.41 -43.08
N SER A 437 -7.48 -4.18 -42.30
CA SER A 437 -6.72 -5.34 -42.81
C SER A 437 -7.58 -6.45 -43.41
N GLN A 438 -8.87 -6.49 -43.06
CA GLN A 438 -9.81 -7.48 -43.62
C GLN A 438 -10.39 -7.04 -44.97
N VAL A 439 -10.37 -5.73 -45.27
CA VAL A 439 -11.02 -5.15 -46.45
C VAL A 439 -10.00 -4.71 -47.50
N PHE A 440 -8.85 -4.18 -47.06
CA PHE A 440 -7.84 -3.61 -47.93
C PHE A 440 -6.64 -4.54 -48.10
N ARG A 441 -6.15 -4.62 -49.34
CA ARG A 441 -4.90 -5.32 -49.67
C ARG A 441 -3.67 -4.41 -49.59
N SER A 442 -3.84 -3.15 -49.98
CA SER A 442 -2.82 -2.09 -49.95
C SER A 442 -3.52 -0.78 -49.62
N ILE A 443 -2.91 0.05 -48.79
CA ILE A 443 -3.42 1.35 -48.37
C ILE A 443 -2.25 2.31 -48.18
N ASP A 444 -2.41 3.55 -48.63
CA ASP A 444 -1.42 4.60 -48.44
C ASP A 444 -1.31 4.95 -46.96
N PHE A 445 -0.09 5.19 -46.48
CA PHE A 445 0.14 5.41 -45.05
C PHE A 445 -0.52 6.69 -44.55
N ASP A 446 -0.50 7.75 -45.37
CA ASP A 446 -1.16 9.02 -45.07
C ASP A 446 -2.67 8.87 -44.99
N HIS A 447 -3.26 8.03 -45.87
CA HIS A 447 -4.69 7.75 -45.80
C HIS A 447 -5.03 6.98 -44.52
N LEU A 448 -4.23 5.98 -44.15
CA LEU A 448 -4.42 5.24 -42.89
C LEU A 448 -4.29 6.16 -41.66
N CYS A 449 -3.33 7.09 -41.66
CA CYS A 449 -3.20 8.10 -40.60
C CYS A 449 -4.41 9.03 -40.54
N SER A 450 -4.98 9.41 -41.70
CA SER A 450 -6.16 10.28 -41.77
C SER A 450 -7.41 9.64 -41.11
N LEU A 451 -7.48 8.31 -41.05
CA LEU A 451 -8.56 7.58 -40.37
C LEU A 451 -8.46 7.65 -38.83
N CYS A 452 -7.29 7.97 -38.28
CA CYS A 452 -7.04 8.00 -36.84
C CYS A 452 -6.26 9.27 -36.41
N PRO A 453 -6.84 10.47 -36.53
CA PRO A 453 -6.12 11.72 -36.23
C PRO A 453 -5.89 11.99 -34.72
N MET A 454 -6.15 11.04 -33.81
CA MET A 454 -5.88 11.20 -32.37
C MET A 454 -4.39 11.21 -32.04
N VAL A 455 -3.58 10.58 -32.90
CA VAL A 455 -2.20 10.22 -32.58
C VAL A 455 -1.28 10.73 -33.70
N PRO A 456 -0.10 11.29 -33.37
CA PRO A 456 0.84 11.72 -34.40
C PRO A 456 1.35 10.52 -35.23
N PRO A 457 1.70 10.71 -36.52
CA PRO A 457 2.05 9.62 -37.43
C PRO A 457 3.12 8.65 -36.88
N ILE A 458 4.13 9.16 -36.19
CA ILE A 458 5.22 8.34 -35.61
C ILE A 458 4.71 7.42 -34.50
N LYS A 459 3.82 7.92 -33.63
CA LYS A 459 3.23 7.10 -32.56
C LYS A 459 2.24 6.11 -33.16
N PHE A 460 1.51 6.48 -34.20
CA PHE A 460 0.63 5.56 -34.94
C PHE A 460 1.42 4.41 -35.57
N GLU A 461 2.54 4.70 -36.24
CA GLU A 461 3.41 3.69 -36.84
C GLU A 461 3.97 2.74 -35.78
N ARG A 462 4.41 3.26 -34.64
CA ARG A 462 4.88 2.43 -33.53
C ARG A 462 3.80 1.45 -33.04
N ILE A 463 2.57 1.94 -32.81
CA ILE A 463 1.43 1.10 -32.42
C ILE A 463 1.16 0.05 -33.50
N LEU A 464 1.17 0.44 -34.78
CA LEU A 464 0.98 -0.47 -35.91
C LEU A 464 2.02 -1.60 -35.91
N VAL A 465 3.31 -1.29 -35.73
CA VAL A 465 4.39 -2.29 -35.67
C VAL A 465 4.20 -3.23 -34.47
N GLU A 466 3.83 -2.70 -33.31
CA GLU A 466 3.54 -3.50 -32.11
C GLU A 466 2.34 -4.44 -32.35
N LEU A 467 1.28 -3.98 -33.02
CA LEU A 467 0.13 -4.79 -33.40
C LEU A 467 0.52 -5.91 -34.38
N ILE A 468 1.29 -5.58 -35.41
CA ILE A 468 1.77 -6.55 -36.41
C ILE A 468 2.57 -7.66 -35.74
N HIS A 469 3.49 -7.29 -34.84
CA HIS A 469 4.32 -8.26 -34.13
C HIS A 469 3.51 -9.15 -33.20
N ASN A 470 2.62 -8.57 -32.41
CA ASN A 470 1.95 -9.27 -31.32
C ASN A 470 0.74 -10.12 -31.78
N LEU A 471 0.04 -9.68 -32.82
CA LEU A 471 -1.09 -10.40 -33.43
C LEU A 471 -0.68 -11.21 -34.66
N GLU A 472 0.60 -11.23 -35.02
CA GLU A 472 1.14 -11.92 -36.19
C GLU A 472 0.39 -11.54 -37.48
N LEU A 473 0.10 -10.25 -37.65
CA LEU A 473 -0.66 -9.76 -38.80
C LEU A 473 0.20 -9.80 -40.06
N PRO A 474 -0.32 -10.26 -41.21
CA PRO A 474 0.42 -10.36 -42.46
C PRO A 474 0.52 -9.00 -43.19
N ILE A 475 0.94 -7.95 -42.48
CA ILE A 475 1.07 -6.57 -43.00
C ILE A 475 2.55 -6.29 -43.31
N ARG A 476 2.80 -5.61 -44.43
CA ARG A 476 4.14 -5.12 -44.82
C ARG A 476 4.09 -3.60 -44.95
N ILE A 477 5.11 -2.92 -44.42
CA ILE A 477 5.24 -1.47 -44.47
C ILE A 477 6.35 -1.14 -45.49
N ASP A 478 6.04 -0.30 -46.47
CA ASP A 478 6.99 0.19 -47.48
C ASP A 478 7.09 1.72 -47.40
N HIS A 479 8.22 2.24 -46.91
CA HIS A 479 8.45 3.68 -46.81
C HIS A 479 8.88 4.34 -48.14
N ARG A 480 9.15 3.55 -49.19
CA ARG A 480 9.60 4.11 -50.49
C ARG A 480 8.42 4.58 -51.36
N ASN A 481 7.29 3.88 -51.26
CA ASN A 481 6.07 4.14 -52.02
C ASN A 481 4.95 4.54 -51.05
N GLN A 482 5.14 5.65 -50.32
CA GLN A 482 4.18 6.12 -49.30
C GLN A 482 2.83 6.53 -49.88
#